data_AF-A0A380FYZ1-F1
#
_entry.id   AF-A0A380FYZ1-F1
#
_cell.length_a   1.000
_cell.length_b   1.000
_cell.length_c   1.000
_cell.angle_alpha   90.00
_cell.angle_beta   90.00
_cell.angle_gamma   90.00
#
_symmetry.space_group_name_H-M   'P 1'
#
loop_
_entity.id
_entity.type
_entity.pdbx_description
1 polymer ?
#
loop_
_entity_poly.entity_id
_entity_poly.type
_entity_poly.pdbx_seq_one_letter_code
_entity_poly.pdbx_strand_id
1 'polypeptide(L)'
;MANTKTQKQLTISKQKSENILNWFVNDAHWKLLSEKLSAGKSSIFRYKKSLNELEAETDAFDALAQTFTLKHLNIVIELFNDYVEHPEKYEKPKTKKEINIEKQAEVVKKHMEEMNMDYSKPKGSKKSTDNNEGKSENHQSTKEILKKHAQQAQKAREEINKLHPDSEERKRKEAEFEANKVDRIKEFWQSKRNNE
;
A
#
# COMPACT_ATOMS: atom_id res chain seq x y z
N MET A 1 -46.95 26.51 36.65
CA MET A 1 -46.07 25.41 36.23
C MET A 1 -45.85 25.53 34.73
N ALA A 2 -44.59 25.65 34.30
CA ALA A 2 -44.23 25.98 32.92
C ALA A 2 -44.50 24.81 31.96
N ASN A 3 -45.04 25.10 30.78
CA ASN A 3 -45.20 24.17 29.66
C ASN A 3 -43.84 23.63 29.21
N THR A 4 -43.41 22.51 29.77
CA THR A 4 -42.27 21.76 29.25
C THR A 4 -42.70 21.09 27.94
N LYS A 5 -42.39 21.72 26.81
CA LYS A 5 -42.45 21.07 25.50
C LYS A 5 -41.47 19.89 25.53
N THR A 6 -41.94 18.70 25.87
CA THR A 6 -41.18 17.47 25.76
C THR A 6 -40.88 17.25 24.28
N GLN A 7 -39.62 17.26 23.90
CA GLN A 7 -39.22 16.88 22.55
C GLN A 7 -39.61 15.41 22.35
N LYS A 8 -40.30 15.12 21.24
CA LYS A 8 -40.62 13.74 20.87
C LYS A 8 -39.31 12.96 20.76
N GLN A 9 -39.23 11.83 21.46
CA GLN A 9 -38.10 10.93 21.35
C GLN A 9 -38.05 10.38 19.92
N LEU A 10 -36.87 10.45 19.31
CA LEU A 10 -36.62 9.85 18.02
C LEU A 10 -36.65 8.33 18.19
N THR A 11 -37.37 7.65 17.32
CA THR A 11 -37.46 6.20 17.32
C THR A 11 -37.20 5.68 15.91
N ILE A 12 -36.47 4.57 15.85
CA ILE A 12 -36.25 3.79 14.63
C ILE A 12 -36.81 2.40 14.91
N SER A 13 -37.35 1.72 13.89
CA SER A 13 -37.80 0.34 14.03
C SER A 13 -36.61 -0.55 14.44
N LYS A 14 -36.81 -1.40 15.46
CA LYS A 14 -35.77 -2.27 16.03
C LYS A 14 -34.96 -3.03 14.98
N GLN A 15 -35.63 -3.66 14.02
CA GLN A 15 -34.99 -4.41 12.95
C GLN A 15 -34.08 -3.53 12.06
N LYS A 16 -34.46 -2.28 11.81
CA LYS A 16 -33.65 -1.35 11.01
C LYS A 16 -32.39 -0.93 11.77
N SER A 17 -32.49 -0.65 13.07
CA SER A 17 -31.31 -0.35 13.90
C SER A 17 -30.35 -1.52 13.98
N GLU A 18 -30.85 -2.75 14.15
CA GLU A 18 -30.02 -3.97 14.18
C GLU A 18 -29.29 -4.19 12.85
N ASN A 19 -29.98 -4.01 11.72
CA ASN A 19 -29.37 -4.16 10.39
C ASN A 19 -28.30 -3.09 10.14
N ILE A 20 -28.57 -1.83 10.52
CA ILE A 20 -27.60 -0.74 10.37
C ILE A 20 -26.36 -1.01 11.22
N LEU A 21 -26.54 -1.44 12.48
CA LEU A 21 -25.43 -1.74 13.38
C LEU A 21 -24.58 -2.88 12.84
N ASN A 22 -25.21 -3.99 12.46
CA ASN A 22 -24.53 -5.15 11.87
C ASN A 22 -23.75 -4.78 10.60
N TRP A 23 -24.37 -4.02 9.70
CA TRP A 23 -23.71 -3.54 8.49
C TRP A 23 -22.52 -2.63 8.82
N PHE A 24 -22.68 -1.69 9.75
CA PHE A 24 -21.63 -0.74 10.11
C PHE A 24 -20.39 -1.45 10.68
N VAL A 25 -20.61 -2.44 11.54
CA VAL A 25 -19.54 -3.23 12.16
C VAL A 25 -18.87 -4.14 11.14
N ASN A 26 -19.63 -4.98 10.44
CA ASN A 26 -19.11 -6.14 9.70
C ASN A 26 -18.81 -5.84 8.22
N ASP A 27 -19.70 -5.12 7.55
CA ASP A 27 -19.69 -4.99 6.10
C ASP A 27 -19.07 -3.68 5.64
N ALA A 28 -19.39 -2.58 6.31
CA ALA A 28 -18.98 -1.24 5.94
C ALA A 28 -17.45 -1.07 5.97
N HIS A 29 -16.88 -0.67 4.83
CA HIS A 29 -15.46 -0.44 4.69
C HIS A 29 -15.03 0.87 5.37
N TRP A 30 -13.99 0.82 6.21
CA TRP A 30 -13.54 1.96 7.02
C TRP A 30 -13.20 3.21 6.19
N LYS A 31 -12.72 3.04 4.94
CA LYS A 31 -12.37 4.17 4.05
C LYS A 31 -13.61 4.98 3.65
N LEU A 32 -14.72 4.30 3.33
CA LEU A 32 -15.97 4.94 2.94
C LEU A 32 -16.58 5.69 4.13
N LEU A 33 -16.60 5.03 5.31
CA LEU A 33 -17.06 5.65 6.55
C LEU A 33 -16.21 6.87 6.93
N SER A 34 -14.88 6.78 6.78
CA SER A 34 -13.95 7.85 7.10
C SER A 34 -14.17 9.09 6.23
N GLU A 35 -14.38 8.90 4.93
CA GLU A 35 -14.64 9.98 3.98
C GLU A 35 -15.97 10.69 4.25
N LYS A 36 -17.03 9.91 4.49
CA LYS A 36 -18.39 10.45 4.64
C LYS A 36 -18.68 11.03 6.03
N LEU A 37 -18.11 10.45 7.08
CA LEU A 37 -18.22 10.97 8.45
C LEU A 37 -17.17 12.05 8.75
N SER A 38 -16.29 12.38 7.80
CA SER A 38 -15.14 13.27 8.01
C SER A 38 -14.31 12.89 9.24
N ALA A 39 -14.23 11.59 9.53
CA ALA A 39 -13.61 11.04 10.72
C ALA A 39 -12.35 10.27 10.33
N GLY A 40 -11.27 10.40 11.11
CA GLY A 40 -10.04 9.67 10.85
C GLY A 40 -10.22 8.15 10.98
N LYS A 41 -9.35 7.38 10.31
CA LYS A 41 -9.33 5.90 10.37
C LYS A 41 -9.45 5.38 11.81
N SER A 42 -8.63 5.91 12.73
CA SER A 42 -8.61 5.50 14.13
C SER A 42 -9.95 5.72 14.84
N SER A 43 -10.65 6.82 14.53
CA SER A 43 -11.96 7.12 15.10
C SER A 43 -13.02 6.12 14.64
N ILE A 44 -13.00 5.74 13.36
CA ILE A 44 -13.93 4.71 12.83
C ILE A 44 -13.72 3.37 13.53
N PHE A 45 -12.47 2.95 13.75
CA PHE A 45 -12.19 1.70 14.49
C PHE A 45 -12.65 1.79 15.95
N ARG A 46 -12.51 2.96 16.59
CA ARG A 46 -13.06 3.19 17.94
C ARG A 46 -14.58 3.07 17.93
N TYR A 47 -15.28 3.66 16.96
CA TYR A 47 -16.73 3.55 16.86
C TYR A 47 -17.18 2.10 16.68
N LYS A 48 -16.53 1.33 15.78
CA LYS A 48 -16.83 -0.09 15.63
C LYS A 48 -16.63 -0.88 16.93
N LYS A 49 -15.56 -0.58 17.67
CA LYS A 49 -15.29 -1.23 18.96
C LYS A 49 -16.36 -0.86 19.99
N SER A 50 -16.69 0.42 20.14
CA SER A 50 -17.72 0.88 21.08
C SER A 50 -19.09 0.32 20.75
N LEU A 51 -19.44 0.19 19.46
CA LEU A 51 -20.69 -0.43 19.05
C LEU A 51 -20.75 -1.92 19.42
N ASN A 52 -19.66 -2.67 19.23
CA ASN A 52 -19.61 -4.08 19.63
C ASN A 52 -19.71 -4.27 21.14
N GLU A 53 -19.12 -3.36 21.92
CA GLU A 53 -19.22 -3.40 23.39
C GLU A 53 -20.65 -3.06 23.84
N LEU A 54 -21.26 -2.02 23.25
CA LEU A 54 -22.60 -1.56 23.61
C LEU A 54 -23.73 -2.47 23.10
N GLU A 55 -23.53 -3.18 21.99
CA GLU A 55 -24.48 -4.19 21.49
C GLU A 55 -24.66 -5.33 22.51
N ALA A 56 -23.61 -5.68 23.26
CA ALA A 56 -23.70 -6.71 24.30
C ALA A 56 -24.49 -6.25 25.54
N GLU A 57 -24.59 -4.94 25.76
CA GLU A 57 -25.16 -4.35 26.98
C GLU A 57 -26.55 -3.72 26.76
N THR A 58 -26.85 -3.24 25.54
CA THR A 58 -28.00 -2.38 25.23
C THR A 58 -28.65 -2.72 23.89
N ASP A 59 -29.84 -2.15 23.63
CA ASP A 59 -30.54 -2.33 22.34
C ASP A 59 -29.78 -1.60 21.22
N ALA A 60 -29.86 -2.13 19.98
CA ALA A 60 -29.05 -1.64 18.86
C ALA A 60 -29.26 -0.14 18.55
N PHE A 61 -30.47 0.37 18.78
CA PHE A 61 -30.76 1.80 18.62
C PHE A 61 -30.05 2.66 19.67
N ASP A 62 -30.03 2.22 20.93
CA ASP A 62 -29.37 2.94 22.01
C ASP A 62 -27.85 2.94 21.82
N ALA A 63 -27.27 1.82 21.39
CA ALA A 63 -25.85 1.75 21.05
C ALA A 63 -25.47 2.75 19.93
N LEU A 64 -26.29 2.87 18.89
CA LEU A 64 -26.09 3.85 17.81
C LEU A 64 -26.28 5.30 18.30
N ALA A 65 -27.27 5.54 19.16
CA ALA A 65 -27.57 6.87 19.69
C ALA A 65 -26.51 7.37 20.67
N GLN A 66 -25.88 6.48 21.45
CA GLN A 66 -24.80 6.83 22.36
C GLN A 66 -23.47 7.10 21.63
N THR A 67 -23.22 6.40 20.53
CA THR A 67 -21.95 6.50 19.79
C THR A 67 -21.94 7.64 18.77
N PHE A 68 -23.07 7.92 18.13
CA PHE A 68 -23.17 8.89 17.06
C PHE A 68 -23.97 10.14 17.45
N THR A 69 -23.53 11.28 16.91
CA THR A 69 -24.37 12.48 16.88
C THR A 69 -25.50 12.29 15.87
N LEU A 70 -26.59 13.05 16.01
CA LEU A 70 -27.71 13.07 15.06
C LEU A 70 -27.25 13.21 13.60
N LYS A 71 -26.27 14.09 13.36
CA LYS A 71 -25.71 14.30 12.02
C LYS A 71 -25.01 13.05 11.48
N HIS A 72 -24.20 12.39 12.31
CA HIS A 72 -23.51 11.15 11.93
C HIS A 72 -24.51 10.01 11.70
N LEU A 73 -25.56 9.92 12.52
CA LEU A 73 -26.58 8.89 12.40
C LEU A 73 -27.36 9.02 11.07
N ASN A 74 -27.70 10.24 10.67
CA ASN A 74 -28.30 10.49 9.35
C ASN A 74 -27.38 10.04 8.20
N ILE A 75 -26.09 10.38 8.26
CA ILE A 75 -25.11 9.94 7.26
C ILE A 75 -25.02 8.41 7.21
N VAL A 76 -24.97 7.74 8.36
CA VAL A 76 -24.91 6.27 8.43
C VAL A 76 -26.18 5.65 7.83
N ILE A 77 -27.36 6.22 8.08
CA ILE A 77 -28.62 5.76 7.49
C ILE A 77 -28.61 5.94 5.97
N GLU A 78 -28.16 7.09 5.47
CA GLU A 78 -28.05 7.34 4.02
C GLU A 78 -27.13 6.31 3.36
N LEU A 79 -25.95 6.06 3.94
CA LEU A 79 -25.01 5.08 3.41
C LEU A 79 -25.54 3.65 3.48
N PHE A 80 -26.30 3.31 4.53
CA PHE A 80 -26.93 2.01 4.64
C PHE A 80 -28.03 1.83 3.59
N ASN A 81 -28.84 2.85 3.32
CA ASN A 81 -29.85 2.79 2.26
C ASN A 81 -29.18 2.66 0.88
N ASP A 82 -28.12 3.44 0.62
CA ASP A 82 -27.33 3.33 -0.62
C ASP A 82 -26.72 1.93 -0.78
N TYR A 83 -26.29 1.31 0.32
CA TYR A 83 -25.79 -0.06 0.32
C TYR A 83 -26.88 -1.08 -0.05
N VAL A 84 -28.10 -0.91 0.47
CA VAL A 84 -29.24 -1.77 0.15
C VAL A 84 -29.65 -1.61 -1.32
N GLU A 85 -29.59 -0.40 -1.87
CA GLU A 85 -29.94 -0.13 -3.27
C GLU A 85 -28.83 -0.54 -4.26
N HIS A 86 -27.57 -0.43 -3.84
CA HIS A 86 -26.41 -0.65 -4.72
C HIS A 86 -25.30 -1.47 -4.05
N PRO A 87 -25.56 -2.75 -3.70
CA PRO A 87 -24.58 -3.59 -3.00
C PRO A 87 -23.27 -3.74 -3.79
N GLU A 88 -23.32 -3.72 -5.12
CA GLU A 88 -22.16 -3.83 -6.01
C GLU A 88 -21.09 -2.74 -5.78
N LYS A 89 -21.50 -1.53 -5.39
CA LYS A 89 -20.57 -0.41 -5.15
C LYS A 89 -19.77 -0.58 -3.86
N TYR A 90 -20.29 -1.39 -2.94
CA TYR A 90 -19.74 -1.60 -1.61
C TYR A 90 -19.17 -3.00 -1.42
N GLU A 91 -19.28 -3.88 -2.42
CA GLU A 91 -18.54 -5.13 -2.44
C GLU A 91 -17.05 -4.80 -2.27
N LYS A 92 -16.47 -5.29 -1.17
CA LYS A 92 -15.02 -5.26 -0.97
C LYS A 92 -14.41 -5.81 -2.25
N PRO A 93 -13.51 -5.08 -2.95
CA PRO A 93 -12.95 -5.58 -4.20
C PRO A 93 -12.44 -6.98 -3.91
N LYS A 94 -13.12 -7.98 -4.49
CA LYS A 94 -12.73 -9.38 -4.34
C LYS A 94 -11.26 -9.34 -4.72
N THR A 95 -10.39 -9.67 -3.77
CA THR A 95 -9.00 -9.88 -4.12
C THR A 95 -9.05 -11.06 -5.05
N LYS A 96 -9.19 -10.79 -6.35
CA LYS A 96 -9.05 -11.76 -7.41
C LYS A 96 -7.59 -12.14 -7.32
N LYS A 97 -7.30 -13.09 -6.43
CA LYS A 97 -6.26 -14.08 -6.63
C LYS A 97 -6.73 -15.06 -7.70
N GLU A 98 -7.32 -14.57 -8.80
CA GLU A 98 -7.08 -15.15 -10.10
C GLU A 98 -5.62 -14.85 -10.37
N ILE A 99 -4.77 -15.69 -9.77
CA ILE A 99 -3.37 -15.78 -10.11
C ILE A 99 -3.40 -16.03 -11.63
N ASN A 100 -3.13 -14.98 -12.41
CA ASN A 100 -2.98 -15.12 -13.85
C ASN A 100 -1.68 -15.92 -14.04
N ILE A 101 -1.79 -17.25 -14.01
CA ILE A 101 -0.68 -18.20 -14.17
C ILE A 101 0.09 -17.86 -15.44
N GLU A 102 -0.61 -17.41 -16.48
CA GLU A 102 -0.04 -16.95 -17.75
C GLU A 102 0.84 -15.70 -17.57
N LYS A 103 0.34 -14.65 -16.89
CA LYS A 103 1.14 -13.45 -16.62
C LYS A 103 2.34 -13.75 -15.72
N GLN A 104 2.19 -14.66 -14.75
CA GLN A 104 3.30 -15.10 -13.93
C GLN A 104 4.32 -15.91 -14.74
N ALA A 105 3.86 -16.80 -15.62
CA ALA A 105 4.73 -17.57 -16.51
C ALA A 105 5.49 -16.66 -17.48
N GLU A 106 4.85 -15.62 -18.02
CA GLU A 106 5.52 -14.62 -18.86
C GLU A 106 6.57 -13.81 -18.09
N VAL A 107 6.27 -13.40 -16.86
CA VAL A 107 7.22 -12.66 -16.02
C VAL A 107 8.40 -13.55 -15.63
N VAL A 108 8.14 -14.83 -15.30
CA VAL A 108 9.19 -15.82 -15.03
C VAL A 108 10.02 -16.05 -16.28
N LYS A 109 9.41 -16.26 -17.44
CA LYS A 109 10.11 -16.44 -18.73
C LYS A 109 11.01 -15.24 -19.06
N LYS A 110 10.50 -14.02 -18.93
CA LYS A 110 11.28 -12.79 -19.13
C LYS A 110 12.47 -12.70 -18.16
N HIS A 111 12.28 -13.04 -16.89
CA HIS A 111 13.39 -13.07 -15.92
C HIS A 111 14.40 -14.18 -16.23
N MET A 112 13.96 -15.34 -16.73
CA MET A 112 14.84 -16.43 -17.12
C MET A 112 15.67 -16.08 -18.35
N GLU A 113 15.06 -15.45 -19.36
CA GLU A 113 15.74 -14.91 -20.55
C GLU A 113 16.73 -13.81 -20.17
N GLU A 114 16.35 -12.88 -19.28
CA GLU A 114 17.22 -11.80 -18.80
C GLU A 114 18.42 -12.33 -17.98
N MET A 115 18.22 -13.41 -17.22
CA MET A 115 19.28 -14.11 -16.49
C MET A 115 20.09 -15.07 -17.39
N ASN A 116 19.75 -15.20 -18.68
CA ASN A 116 20.30 -16.16 -19.62
C ASN A 116 20.30 -17.61 -19.07
N MET A 117 19.27 -17.94 -18.29
CA MET A 117 19.09 -19.23 -17.63
C MET A 117 18.08 -20.06 -18.42
N ASP A 118 18.53 -20.65 -19.53
CA ASP A 118 17.76 -21.66 -20.27
C ASP A 118 17.77 -22.99 -19.49
N TYR A 119 16.76 -23.21 -18.65
CA TYR A 119 16.59 -24.51 -17.95
C TYR A 119 16.27 -25.68 -18.89
N SER A 120 15.92 -25.39 -20.14
CA SER A 120 15.65 -26.37 -21.19
C SER A 120 16.91 -26.82 -21.95
N LYS A 121 18.08 -26.21 -21.69
CA LYS A 121 19.34 -26.62 -22.32
C LYS A 121 20.19 -27.41 -21.31
N PRO A 122 20.55 -28.68 -21.59
CA PRO A 122 21.52 -29.39 -20.76
C PRO A 122 22.83 -28.59 -20.72
N LYS A 123 23.37 -28.40 -19.52
CA LYS A 123 24.58 -27.59 -19.25
C LYS A 123 25.75 -28.06 -20.12
N GLY A 124 26.01 -27.36 -21.21
CA GLY A 124 27.09 -27.74 -22.11
C GLY A 124 27.21 -26.93 -23.39
N SER A 125 27.17 -25.59 -23.34
CA SER A 125 27.71 -24.79 -24.46
C SER A 125 27.97 -23.35 -24.05
N LYS A 126 29.24 -23.02 -23.86
CA LYS A 126 29.74 -21.64 -23.90
C LYS A 126 29.56 -21.11 -25.33
N LYS A 127 28.92 -19.96 -25.49
CA LYS A 127 29.16 -19.08 -26.65
C LYS A 127 28.96 -17.62 -26.26
N SER A 128 30.10 -16.95 -26.14
CA SER A 128 30.27 -15.51 -26.24
C SER A 128 29.71 -15.00 -27.56
N THR A 129 28.88 -13.96 -27.54
CA THR A 129 28.73 -13.07 -28.70
C THR A 129 28.53 -11.64 -28.20
N ASP A 130 29.46 -10.81 -28.62
CA ASP A 130 29.52 -9.36 -28.48
C ASP A 130 28.77 -8.70 -29.66
N ASN A 131 28.48 -7.40 -29.53
CA ASN A 131 28.12 -6.40 -30.54
C ASN A 131 26.71 -5.74 -30.43
N ASN A 132 26.73 -4.58 -29.77
CA ASN A 132 26.44 -3.23 -30.27
C ASN A 132 25.12 -2.85 -30.98
N GLU A 133 24.40 -1.99 -30.24
CA GLU A 133 23.95 -0.62 -30.56
C GLU A 133 22.93 -0.35 -31.68
N GLY A 134 21.83 0.28 -31.25
CA GLY A 134 20.96 1.08 -32.12
C GLY A 134 19.76 1.69 -31.39
N LYS A 135 19.87 2.98 -31.05
CA LYS A 135 18.83 4.00 -30.76
C LYS A 135 18.63 4.48 -29.31
N SER A 136 19.21 5.66 -29.12
CA SER A 136 18.80 6.81 -28.31
C SER A 136 17.32 6.88 -27.91
N GLU A 137 17.08 6.82 -26.61
CA GLU A 137 16.40 7.84 -25.79
C GLU A 137 16.79 7.54 -24.33
N ASN A 138 17.15 8.58 -23.58
CA ASN A 138 17.96 8.51 -22.36
C ASN A 138 17.14 8.05 -21.13
N HIS A 139 16.58 6.85 -21.18
CA HIS A 139 16.01 6.16 -20.03
C HIS A 139 16.97 5.05 -19.61
N GLN A 140 18.02 5.39 -18.85
CA GLN A 140 18.79 4.36 -18.16
C GLN A 140 17.84 3.60 -17.24
N SER A 141 17.65 2.32 -17.54
CA SER A 141 16.86 1.42 -16.70
C SER A 141 17.45 1.43 -15.29
N THR A 142 16.60 1.42 -14.27
CA THR A 142 17.02 1.36 -12.86
C THR A 142 18.01 0.22 -12.59
N LYS A 143 17.91 -0.89 -13.36
CA LYS A 143 18.84 -2.03 -13.33
C LYS A 143 20.25 -1.69 -13.82
N GLU A 144 20.38 -0.85 -14.85
CA GLU A 144 21.69 -0.44 -15.37
C GLU A 144 22.42 0.51 -14.42
N ILE A 145 21.68 1.41 -13.78
CA ILE A 145 22.19 2.33 -12.75
C ILE A 145 22.71 1.53 -11.55
N LEU A 146 21.96 0.51 -11.10
CA LEU A 146 22.41 -0.39 -10.03
C LEU A 146 23.68 -1.15 -10.40
N LYS A 147 23.79 -1.67 -11.64
CA LYS A 147 25.02 -2.34 -12.11
C LYS A 147 26.22 -1.39 -12.13
N LYS A 148 26.06 -0.15 -12.61
CA LYS A 148 27.11 0.88 -12.60
C LYS A 148 27.56 1.21 -11.19
N HIS A 149 26.60 1.44 -10.27
CA HIS A 149 26.90 1.73 -8.87
C HIS A 149 27.62 0.58 -8.16
N ALA A 150 27.25 -0.67 -8.45
CA ALA A 150 27.91 -1.84 -7.89
C ALA A 150 29.36 -1.97 -8.37
N GLN A 151 29.59 -1.77 -9.67
CA GLN A 151 30.95 -1.81 -10.25
C GLN A 151 31.83 -0.67 -9.70
N GLN A 152 31.29 0.54 -9.59
CA GLN A 152 32.00 1.67 -8.96
C GLN A 152 32.28 1.40 -7.48
N ALA A 153 31.34 0.76 -6.76
CA ALA A 153 31.53 0.40 -5.37
C ALA A 153 32.69 -0.58 -5.17
N GLN A 154 32.75 -1.61 -6.03
CA GLN A 154 33.78 -2.64 -5.99
C GLN A 154 35.15 -2.04 -6.28
N LYS A 155 35.29 -1.24 -7.35
CA LYS A 155 36.55 -0.57 -7.70
C LYS A 155 37.04 0.35 -6.59
N ALA A 156 36.15 1.18 -6.03
CA ALA A 156 36.52 2.08 -4.94
C ALA A 156 36.94 1.32 -3.66
N ARG A 157 36.27 0.20 -3.33
CA ARG A 157 36.67 -0.66 -2.20
C ARG A 157 37.99 -1.37 -2.44
N GLU A 158 38.26 -1.84 -3.66
CA GLU A 158 39.54 -2.42 -4.03
C GLU A 158 40.68 -1.38 -3.93
N GLU A 159 40.43 -0.13 -4.30
CA GLU A 159 41.39 0.96 -4.13
C GLU A 159 41.65 1.28 -2.65
N ILE A 160 40.60 1.34 -1.82
CA ILE A 160 40.73 1.57 -0.37
C ILE A 160 41.48 0.41 0.30
N ASN A 161 41.24 -0.83 -0.12
CA ASN A 161 41.90 -2.01 0.42
C ASN A 161 43.37 -2.15 -0.01
N LYS A 162 43.77 -1.55 -1.14
CA LYS A 162 45.18 -1.47 -1.55
C LYS A 162 45.98 -0.48 -0.70
N LEU A 163 45.32 0.42 0.03
CA LEU A 163 45.97 1.42 0.90
C LEU A 163 46.18 0.88 2.32
N HIS A 164 47.32 1.27 2.91
CA HIS A 164 47.72 0.85 4.25
C HIS A 164 46.64 1.24 5.29
N PRO A 165 46.31 0.36 6.27
CA PRO A 165 45.18 0.55 7.20
C PRO A 165 45.17 1.87 7.97
N ASP A 166 46.34 2.41 8.29
CA ASP A 166 46.51 3.67 9.06
C ASP A 166 46.86 4.90 8.21
N SER A 167 46.75 4.82 6.87
CA SER A 167 47.03 5.96 6.00
C SER A 167 45.89 6.99 6.02
N GLU A 168 46.23 8.28 6.18
CA GLU A 168 45.28 9.40 6.06
C GLU A 168 44.58 9.43 4.68
N GLU A 169 45.23 8.91 3.63
CA GLU A 169 44.65 8.78 2.28
C GLU A 169 43.50 7.76 2.25
N ARG A 170 43.58 6.70 3.07
CA ARG A 170 42.52 5.71 3.19
C ARG A 170 41.28 6.33 3.83
N LYS A 171 41.46 7.12 4.90
CA LYS A 171 40.37 7.83 5.58
C LYS A 171 39.66 8.82 4.64
N ARG A 172 40.42 9.55 3.83
CA ARG A 172 39.85 10.48 2.82
C ARG A 172 39.05 9.74 1.75
N LYS A 173 39.60 8.67 1.18
CA LYS A 173 38.88 7.86 0.17
C LYS A 173 37.64 7.16 0.74
N GLU A 174 37.66 6.76 2.01
CA GLU A 174 36.51 6.18 2.68
C GLU A 174 35.40 7.21 2.95
N ALA A 175 35.77 8.45 3.33
CA ALA A 175 34.83 9.56 3.43
C ALA A 175 34.21 9.92 2.06
N GLU A 176 35.01 9.95 1.00
CA GLU A 176 34.54 10.16 -0.37
C GLU A 176 33.62 9.03 -0.84
N PHE A 177 33.90 7.77 -0.46
CA PHE A 177 33.05 6.63 -0.77
C PHE A 177 31.67 6.72 -0.11
N GLU A 178 31.61 7.14 1.16
CA GLU A 178 30.34 7.35 1.87
C GLU A 178 29.58 8.58 1.35
N ALA A 179 30.27 9.67 0.97
CA ALA A 179 29.63 10.80 0.30
C ALA A 179 28.97 10.37 -1.03
N ASN A 180 29.71 9.60 -1.84
CA ASN A 180 29.22 9.08 -3.12
C ASN A 180 28.03 8.11 -2.93
N LYS A 181 27.92 7.40 -1.80
CA LYS A 181 26.75 6.55 -1.50
C LYS A 181 25.44 7.34 -1.46
N VAL A 182 25.45 8.57 -0.92
CA VAL A 182 24.26 9.44 -0.87
C VAL A 182 23.84 9.85 -2.28
N ASP A 183 24.80 10.22 -3.13
CA ASP A 183 24.55 10.60 -4.52
C ASP A 183 23.99 9.43 -5.34
N ARG A 184 24.53 8.22 -5.16
CA ARG A 184 24.02 7.00 -5.82
C ARG A 184 22.57 6.67 -5.44
N ILE A 185 22.20 6.86 -4.17
CA ILE A 185 20.83 6.67 -3.72
C ILE A 185 19.90 7.71 -4.36
N LYS A 186 20.33 8.98 -4.41
CA LYS A 186 19.58 10.07 -5.04
C LYS A 186 19.34 9.80 -6.52
N GLU A 187 20.37 9.38 -7.25
CA GLU A 187 20.29 9.04 -8.68
C GLU A 187 19.34 7.86 -8.94
N PHE A 188 19.39 6.82 -8.10
CA PHE A 188 18.45 5.68 -8.19
C PHE A 188 16.99 6.11 -8.03
N TRP A 189 16.67 6.93 -7.03
CA TRP A 189 15.30 7.41 -6.80
C TRP A 189 14.82 8.36 -7.90
N GLN A 190 15.70 9.18 -8.47
CA GLN A 190 15.38 10.02 -9.62
C GLN A 190 15.06 9.18 -10.86
N SER A 191 15.86 8.15 -11.15
CA SER A 191 15.58 7.22 -12.25
C SER A 191 14.28 6.46 -12.06
N LYS A 192 13.96 6.04 -10.83
CA LYS A 192 12.69 5.36 -10.54
C LYS A 192 11.48 6.27 -10.82
N ARG A 193 11.56 7.54 -10.43
CA ARG A 193 10.49 8.53 -10.66
C ARG A 193 10.29 8.86 -12.14
N ASN A 194 11.35 8.83 -12.94
CA ASN A 194 11.28 9.12 -14.38
C ASN A 194 10.79 7.93 -15.22
N ASN A 195 10.67 6.74 -14.63
CA ASN A 195 10.23 5.51 -15.28
C ASN A 195 8.85 5.01 -14.79
N GLU A 196 8.21 5.72 -13.86
CA GLU A 196 6.80 5.54 -13.43
C GLU A 196 5.89 6.48 -14.21
#